data_AF-A0A1N7A437-F1
#
_entry.id   AF-A0A1N7A437-F1
#
_cell.length_a   1.000
_cell.length_b   1.000
_cell.length_c   1.000
_cell.angle_alpha   90.00
_cell.angle_beta   90.00
_cell.angle_gamma   90.00
#
_symmetry.space_group_name_H-M   'P 1'
#
loop_
_entity.id
_entity.type
_entity.pdbx_description
1 polymer ?
#
loop_
_entity_poly.entity_id
_entity_poly.type
_entity_poly.pdbx_seq_one_letter_code
_entity_poly.pdbx_strand_id
1 'polypeptide(L)'
;MHWLRRLSRSSRPRQNEPVSDEPWIAERSDHLDRIYQQTSLPKACFEQLFLVPLKRYATRIEQTPAQQETYAHPGGFLDHSLALIEGALRLRRSRLLPAGAAPEEQAQQAEAWSAALVYAALLNELNPLAQAGVDGSGHGLALLVDQGICDWLQGFPELWRQLTIASTSPRRQATELGELIDLARCALDGAPPAGQGLTAVSAESEDARDTDDGVHQAPAAAKDSTADNPGRAFLLWLRTLIAQRQLSVNQENSKVQVVDGQAFIYSPALFQRYCRELDINGPPAGRGLEWRKLQRRFEALQIHRKAPDGMSLWGCSLAWPGRKPRRFSGYLLNADELFPVTPSDNPFCLLGRYQKPHADQIDKRNAL
;
A
#
# COMPACT_ATOMS: atom_id res chain seq x y z
N MET A 1 -25.30 1.29 -8.80
CA MET A 1 -26.27 2.22 -9.44
C MET A 1 -27.70 2.11 -8.88
N HIS A 2 -28.31 0.92 -8.70
CA HIS A 2 -29.73 0.82 -8.33
C HIS A 2 -30.10 1.39 -6.95
N TRP A 3 -29.23 1.29 -5.94
CA TRP A 3 -29.48 1.85 -4.60
C TRP A 3 -29.44 3.40 -4.58
N LEU A 4 -28.39 4.01 -5.15
CA LEU A 4 -28.31 5.46 -5.35
C LEU A 4 -29.42 6.03 -6.25
N ARG A 5 -29.75 5.33 -7.35
CA ARG A 5 -30.88 5.72 -8.21
C ARG A 5 -32.22 5.62 -7.49
N ARG A 6 -32.38 4.62 -6.62
CA ARG A 6 -33.57 4.47 -5.77
C ARG A 6 -33.64 5.63 -4.77
N LEU A 7 -32.55 6.03 -4.13
CA LEU A 7 -32.48 7.23 -3.27
C LEU A 7 -32.78 8.54 -4.02
N SER A 8 -32.22 8.72 -5.22
CA SER A 8 -32.49 9.90 -6.06
C SER A 8 -33.96 10.02 -6.52
N ARG A 9 -34.66 8.89 -6.61
CA ARG A 9 -36.09 8.81 -7.00
C ARG A 9 -37.04 8.76 -5.81
N SER A 10 -36.55 8.37 -4.63
CA SER A 10 -37.32 8.36 -3.40
C SER A 10 -36.89 9.54 -2.54
N SER A 11 -37.36 10.73 -2.92
CA SER A 11 -37.46 11.90 -2.05
C SER A 11 -38.50 11.67 -0.94
N ARG A 12 -38.30 10.61 -0.15
CA ARG A 12 -38.92 10.43 1.15
C ARG A 12 -37.85 9.84 2.07
N PRO A 13 -37.19 10.67 2.88
CA PRO A 13 -36.30 10.14 3.91
C PRO A 13 -37.10 9.19 4.80
N ARG A 14 -36.49 8.06 5.19
CA ARG A 14 -37.02 7.27 6.30
C ARG A 14 -37.12 8.22 7.49
N GLN A 15 -38.35 8.39 7.95
CA GLN A 15 -38.71 9.35 8.98
C GLN A 15 -37.96 9.06 10.28
N ASN A 16 -37.64 10.16 10.96
CA ASN A 16 -37.06 10.29 12.31
C ASN A 16 -35.54 10.22 12.41
N GLU A 17 -34.90 11.29 11.99
CA GLU A 17 -34.14 12.14 12.91
C GLU A 17 -34.21 13.58 12.36
N PRO A 18 -34.51 14.61 13.17
CA PRO A 18 -34.44 15.98 12.70
C PRO A 18 -33.01 16.22 12.22
N VAL A 19 -32.86 16.71 10.99
CA VAL A 19 -31.61 17.34 10.54
C VAL A 19 -31.48 18.60 11.40
N SER A 20 -31.02 18.42 12.64
CA SER A 20 -30.85 19.52 13.59
C SER A 20 -29.89 20.52 12.97
N ASP A 21 -30.27 21.79 13.10
CA ASP A 21 -29.44 22.96 12.85
C ASP A 21 -28.23 22.89 13.78
N GLU A 22 -27.22 22.12 13.39
CA GLU A 22 -25.97 22.00 14.12
C GLU A 22 -25.12 23.24 13.79
N PRO A 23 -24.74 24.06 14.79
CA PRO A 23 -24.08 25.34 14.57
C PRO A 23 -22.75 25.21 13.79
N TRP A 24 -22.05 24.07 13.94
CA TRP A 24 -20.80 23.83 13.21
C TRP A 24 -21.00 23.72 11.69
N ILE A 25 -22.19 23.28 11.23
CA ILE A 25 -22.49 23.15 9.79
C ILE A 25 -22.57 24.53 9.16
N ALA A 26 -23.17 25.50 9.86
CA ALA A 26 -23.24 26.88 9.39
C ALA A 26 -21.85 27.53 9.37
N GLU A 27 -21.06 27.32 10.43
CA GLU A 27 -19.69 27.83 10.56
C GLU A 27 -18.73 27.29 9.49
N ARG A 28 -18.95 26.06 9.01
CA ARG A 28 -18.07 25.35 8.06
C ARG A 28 -18.72 25.14 6.70
N SER A 29 -19.76 25.93 6.40
CA SER A 29 -20.52 25.87 5.14
C SER A 29 -19.62 26.03 3.91
N ASP A 30 -18.63 26.92 3.98
CA ASP A 30 -17.64 27.12 2.90
C ASP A 30 -16.87 25.84 2.54
N HIS A 31 -16.46 25.05 3.53
CA HIS A 31 -15.77 23.78 3.27
C HIS A 31 -16.73 22.75 2.66
N LEU A 32 -17.95 22.65 3.19
CA LEU A 32 -18.96 21.73 2.69
C LEU A 32 -19.36 22.04 1.25
N ASP A 33 -19.47 23.32 0.90
CA ASP A 33 -19.77 23.76 -0.46
C ASP A 33 -18.65 23.41 -1.44
N ARG A 34 -17.39 23.55 -1.03
CA ARG A 34 -16.23 23.14 -1.86
C ARG A 34 -16.19 21.63 -2.08
N ILE A 35 -16.44 20.83 -1.05
CA ILE A 35 -16.54 19.37 -1.15
C ILE A 35 -17.70 18.98 -2.08
N TYR A 36 -18.85 19.66 -1.96
CA TYR A 36 -20.00 19.44 -2.84
C TYR A 36 -19.67 19.74 -4.30
N GLN A 37 -19.05 20.88 -4.58
CA GLN A 37 -18.60 21.26 -5.93
C GLN A 37 -17.61 20.26 -6.54
N GLN A 38 -16.85 19.54 -5.72
CA GLN A 38 -15.85 18.56 -6.17
C GLN A 38 -16.41 17.15 -6.41
N THR A 39 -17.60 16.82 -5.89
CA THR A 39 -18.15 15.45 -5.93
C THR A 39 -19.20 15.23 -7.03
N SER A 40 -19.67 16.30 -7.70
CA SER A 40 -20.66 16.25 -8.81
C SER A 40 -21.96 15.48 -8.50
N LEU A 41 -22.29 15.29 -7.21
CA LEU A 41 -23.46 14.53 -6.78
C LEU A 41 -24.71 15.40 -6.67
N PRO A 42 -25.90 14.84 -6.86
CA PRO A 42 -27.14 15.50 -6.45
C PRO A 42 -27.14 15.76 -4.94
N LYS A 43 -27.67 16.93 -4.51
CA LYS A 43 -27.71 17.34 -3.09
C LYS A 43 -28.20 16.25 -2.13
N ALA A 44 -29.28 15.53 -2.47
CA ALA A 44 -29.79 14.45 -1.63
C ALA A 44 -28.82 13.26 -1.47
N CYS A 45 -28.04 12.96 -2.52
CA CYS A 45 -26.99 11.94 -2.45
C CYS A 45 -25.80 12.44 -1.64
N PHE A 46 -25.45 13.72 -1.75
CA PHE A 46 -24.39 14.34 -0.96
C PHE A 46 -24.72 14.33 0.54
N GLU A 47 -25.95 14.66 0.92
CA GLU A 47 -26.41 14.63 2.31
C GLU A 47 -26.27 13.23 2.91
N GLN A 48 -26.69 12.20 2.18
CA GLN A 48 -26.64 10.81 2.65
C GLN A 48 -25.23 10.22 2.65
N LEU A 49 -24.42 10.49 1.62
CA LEU A 49 -23.08 9.92 1.48
C LEU A 49 -22.01 10.67 2.29
N PHE A 50 -22.13 11.98 2.45
CA PHE A 50 -21.07 12.80 3.07
C PHE A 50 -21.55 13.47 4.34
N LEU A 51 -22.69 14.16 4.32
CA LEU A 51 -23.12 14.98 5.46
C LEU A 51 -23.48 14.12 6.68
N VAL A 52 -24.22 13.02 6.50
CA VAL A 52 -24.59 12.12 7.60
C VAL A 52 -23.36 11.46 8.25
N PRO A 53 -22.41 10.88 7.49
CA PRO A 53 -21.15 10.39 8.07
C PRO A 53 -20.30 11.48 8.73
N LEU A 54 -20.27 12.69 8.17
CA LEU A 54 -19.55 13.84 8.76
C LEU A 54 -20.17 14.30 10.08
N LYS A 55 -21.50 14.30 10.22
CA LYS A 55 -22.17 14.56 11.51
C LYS A 55 -21.77 13.52 12.56
N ARG A 56 -21.79 12.24 12.21
CA ARG A 56 -21.36 11.13 13.10
C ARG A 56 -19.88 11.19 13.46
N TYR A 57 -19.07 11.73 12.56
CA TYR A 57 -17.66 12.00 12.80
C TYR A 57 -17.49 13.17 13.77
N ALA A 58 -18.15 14.30 13.49
CA ALA A 58 -18.11 15.53 14.29
C ALA A 58 -18.52 15.31 15.75
N THR A 59 -19.60 14.57 15.99
CA THR A 59 -20.07 14.24 17.35
C THR A 59 -19.08 13.39 18.16
N ARG A 60 -18.16 12.67 17.52
CA ARG A 60 -17.16 11.85 18.21
C ARG A 60 -15.87 12.58 18.54
N ILE A 61 -15.53 13.60 17.75
CA ILE A 61 -14.31 14.38 17.92
C ILE A 61 -14.53 15.64 18.77
N GLU A 62 -15.77 15.85 19.25
CA GLU A 62 -16.17 17.01 20.04
C GLU A 62 -15.16 17.30 21.16
N GLN A 63 -14.58 18.51 21.08
CA GLN A 63 -13.63 19.11 22.01
C GLN A 63 -12.19 18.57 22.01
N THR A 64 -11.78 17.80 20.99
CA THR A 64 -10.36 17.42 20.84
C THR A 64 -9.59 18.54 20.13
N PRO A 65 -8.65 19.24 20.78
CA PRO A 65 -7.79 20.20 20.09
C PRO A 65 -6.86 19.45 19.13
N ALA A 66 -6.72 19.95 17.89
CA ALA A 66 -5.74 19.39 16.96
C ALA A 66 -4.32 19.69 17.48
N GLN A 67 -3.38 18.75 17.26
CA GLN A 67 -1.99 18.92 17.72
C GLN A 67 -1.19 19.96 16.92
N GLN A 68 -1.74 20.47 15.81
CA GLN A 68 -1.12 21.52 15.00
C GLN A 68 -1.54 22.91 15.45
N GLU A 69 -0.56 23.82 15.53
CA GLU A 69 -0.74 25.21 15.98
C GLU A 69 -1.80 25.97 15.15
N THR A 70 -1.92 25.70 13.84
CA THR A 70 -2.91 26.33 12.95
C THR A 70 -4.36 25.92 13.27
N TYR A 71 -4.55 24.75 13.87
CA TYR A 71 -5.87 24.18 14.21
C TYR A 71 -6.04 24.00 15.73
N ALA A 72 -5.22 24.69 16.54
CA ALA A 72 -5.21 24.60 17.99
C ALA A 72 -6.35 25.41 18.65
N HIS A 73 -7.56 25.26 18.14
CA HIS A 73 -8.78 25.85 18.69
C HIS A 73 -9.88 24.80 18.88
N PRO A 74 -10.91 25.05 19.71
CA PRO A 74 -12.05 24.15 19.84
C PRO A 74 -12.68 23.86 18.46
N GLY A 75 -12.79 22.58 18.11
CA GLY A 75 -13.29 22.14 16.80
C GLY A 75 -12.23 22.08 15.68
N GLY A 76 -11.00 22.51 15.92
CA GLY A 76 -9.96 22.56 14.90
C GLY A 76 -9.55 21.21 14.31
N PHE A 77 -9.78 20.09 15.03
CA PHE A 77 -9.60 18.75 14.47
C PHE A 77 -10.60 18.44 13.35
N LEU A 78 -11.83 18.95 13.45
CA LEU A 78 -12.82 18.86 12.37
C LEU A 78 -12.40 19.71 11.17
N ASP A 79 -11.89 20.92 11.43
CA ASP A 79 -11.43 21.83 10.39
C ASP A 79 -10.22 21.28 9.62
N HIS A 80 -9.25 20.70 10.34
CA HIS A 80 -8.12 19.98 9.74
C HIS A 80 -8.61 18.82 8.85
N SER A 81 -9.58 18.04 9.34
CA SER A 81 -10.12 16.90 8.61
C SER A 81 -10.88 17.32 7.34
N LEU A 82 -11.65 18.41 7.41
CA LEU A 82 -12.35 18.97 6.25
C LEU A 82 -11.36 19.54 5.21
N ALA A 83 -10.30 20.23 5.67
CA ALA A 83 -9.26 20.74 4.79
C ALA A 83 -8.47 19.60 4.10
N LEU A 84 -8.19 18.51 4.83
CA LEU A 84 -7.58 17.30 4.28
C LEU A 84 -8.46 16.67 3.19
N ILE A 85 -9.77 16.55 3.45
CA ILE A 85 -10.75 16.01 2.49
C ILE A 85 -10.80 16.88 1.23
N GLU A 86 -10.85 18.21 1.38
CA GLU A 86 -10.86 19.15 0.24
C GLU A 86 -9.58 18.99 -0.61
N GLY A 87 -8.41 18.88 0.03
CA GLY A 87 -7.14 18.66 -0.65
C GLY A 87 -7.10 17.31 -1.39
N ALA A 88 -7.56 16.24 -0.74
CA ALA A 88 -7.59 14.90 -1.32
C ALA A 88 -8.53 14.84 -2.54
N LEU A 89 -9.73 15.41 -2.44
CA LEU A 89 -10.68 15.48 -3.56
C LEU A 89 -10.15 16.33 -4.72
N ARG A 90 -9.41 17.41 -4.43
CA ARG A 90 -8.75 18.23 -5.46
C ARG A 90 -7.68 17.44 -6.23
N LEU A 91 -6.82 16.71 -5.54
CA LEU A 91 -5.82 15.82 -6.16
C LEU A 91 -6.47 14.68 -6.93
N ARG A 92 -7.62 14.21 -6.45
CA ARG A 92 -8.39 13.18 -7.11
C ARG A 92 -9.06 13.67 -8.39
N ARG A 93 -9.34 14.97 -8.54
CA ARG A 93 -9.81 15.54 -9.82
C ARG A 93 -8.71 15.63 -10.88
N SER A 94 -7.44 15.71 -10.46
CA SER A 94 -6.30 15.71 -11.38
C SER A 94 -5.79 14.30 -11.70
N ARG A 95 -6.32 13.25 -11.06
CA ARG A 95 -5.97 11.85 -11.32
C ARG A 95 -7.20 11.02 -11.69
N LEU A 96 -7.12 10.30 -12.81
CA LEU A 96 -8.16 9.34 -13.19
C LEU A 96 -7.96 8.04 -12.40
N LEU A 97 -8.96 7.67 -11.59
CA LEU A 97 -8.97 6.45 -10.78
C LEU A 97 -10.11 5.53 -11.22
N PRO A 98 -9.90 4.20 -11.21
CA PRO A 98 -8.66 3.47 -10.90
C PRO A 98 -7.63 3.54 -12.04
N ALA A 99 -6.33 3.49 -11.72
CA ALA A 99 -5.28 3.51 -12.73
C ALA A 99 -5.32 2.24 -13.60
N GLY A 100 -5.41 2.41 -14.92
CA GLY A 100 -5.43 1.30 -15.87
C GLY A 100 -6.83 0.77 -16.26
N ALA A 101 -7.91 1.28 -15.67
CA ALA A 101 -9.27 1.02 -16.14
C ALA A 101 -9.62 1.87 -17.37
N ALA A 102 -10.58 1.41 -18.17
CA ALA A 102 -11.06 2.17 -19.32
C ALA A 102 -11.69 3.51 -18.86
N PRO A 103 -11.57 4.61 -19.64
CA PRO A 103 -12.12 5.92 -19.25
C PRO A 103 -13.62 5.89 -18.89
N GLU A 104 -14.39 5.03 -19.55
CA GLU A 104 -15.81 4.82 -19.28
C GLU A 104 -16.07 4.18 -17.91
N GLU A 105 -15.22 3.22 -17.52
CA GLU A 105 -15.29 2.54 -16.22
C GLU A 105 -14.81 3.47 -15.10
N GLN A 106 -13.77 4.27 -15.36
CA GLN A 106 -13.30 5.32 -14.45
C GLN A 106 -14.40 6.36 -14.18
N ALA A 107 -15.08 6.83 -15.23
CA ALA A 107 -16.22 7.75 -15.10
C ALA A 107 -17.40 7.12 -14.34
N GLN A 108 -17.70 5.84 -14.61
CA GLN A 108 -18.81 5.13 -13.98
C GLN A 108 -18.61 4.90 -12.48
N GLN A 109 -17.37 4.73 -12.03
CA GLN A 109 -17.03 4.51 -10.62
C GLN A 109 -16.61 5.81 -9.92
N ALA A 110 -16.57 6.94 -10.63
CA ALA A 110 -15.99 8.16 -10.12
C ALA A 110 -16.62 8.58 -8.78
N GLU A 111 -17.93 8.55 -8.63
CA GLU A 111 -18.57 8.94 -7.37
C GLU A 111 -18.18 8.02 -6.19
N ALA A 112 -18.05 6.72 -6.45
CA ALA A 112 -17.65 5.74 -5.45
C ALA A 112 -16.22 6.01 -4.95
N TRP A 113 -15.30 6.32 -5.85
CA TRP A 113 -13.92 6.66 -5.50
C TRP A 113 -13.82 7.95 -4.67
N SER A 114 -14.68 8.95 -4.92
CA SER A 114 -14.77 10.14 -4.06
C SER A 114 -15.22 9.78 -2.66
N ALA A 115 -16.29 8.97 -2.55
CA ALA A 115 -16.83 8.56 -1.25
C ALA A 115 -15.79 7.74 -0.47
N ALA A 116 -15.14 6.77 -1.13
CA ALA A 116 -14.09 5.96 -0.54
C ALA A 116 -12.91 6.80 -0.05
N LEU A 117 -12.48 7.81 -0.82
CA LEU A 117 -11.41 8.72 -0.41
C LEU A 117 -11.77 9.51 0.84
N VAL A 118 -13.00 10.04 0.91
CA VAL A 118 -13.47 10.76 2.10
C VAL A 118 -13.53 9.84 3.31
N TYR A 119 -14.09 8.64 3.18
CA TYR A 119 -14.16 7.70 4.30
C TYR A 119 -12.77 7.26 4.75
N ALA A 120 -11.85 6.99 3.81
CA ALA A 120 -10.47 6.67 4.14
C ALA A 120 -9.78 7.83 4.90
N ALA A 121 -9.99 9.09 4.50
CA ALA A 121 -9.47 10.25 5.21
C ALA A 121 -10.01 10.33 6.65
N LEU A 122 -11.34 10.23 6.83
CA LEU A 122 -11.98 10.28 8.15
C LEU A 122 -11.51 9.14 9.07
N LEU A 123 -11.41 7.91 8.55
CA LEU A 123 -10.94 6.76 9.32
C LEU A 123 -9.48 6.90 9.75
N ASN A 124 -8.66 7.53 8.89
CA ASN A 124 -7.26 7.76 9.17
C ASN A 124 -7.02 8.75 10.29
N GLU A 125 -7.90 9.72 10.44
CA GLU A 125 -7.91 10.66 11.56
C GLU A 125 -8.44 10.03 12.86
N LEU A 126 -9.37 9.07 12.78
CA LEU A 126 -9.89 8.37 13.96
C LEU A 126 -8.97 7.25 14.47
N ASN A 127 -8.20 6.61 13.60
CA ASN A 127 -7.34 5.48 13.96
C ASN A 127 -6.33 5.79 15.10
N PRO A 128 -5.69 6.97 15.15
CA PRO A 128 -4.86 7.36 16.29
C PRO A 128 -5.65 7.53 17.59
N LEU A 129 -6.87 8.09 17.53
CA LEU A 129 -7.74 8.28 18.70
C LEU A 129 -8.25 6.93 19.24
N ALA A 130 -8.57 5.98 18.35
CA ALA A 130 -9.00 4.63 18.70
C ALA A 130 -7.88 3.77 19.31
N GLN A 131 -6.61 4.07 19.04
CA GLN A 131 -5.45 3.40 19.67
C GLN A 131 -5.14 3.95 21.07
N ALA A 132 -5.57 5.17 21.37
CA ALA A 132 -5.42 5.78 22.70
C ALA A 132 -6.51 5.30 23.69
N GLY A 133 -7.68 4.88 23.20
CA GLY A 133 -8.71 4.21 23.99
C GLY A 133 -8.50 2.70 23.99
N VAL A 134 -8.29 2.11 25.16
CA VAL A 134 -8.21 0.66 25.34
C VAL A 134 -9.58 0.05 25.09
N ASP A 135 -9.89 -0.26 23.83
CA ASP A 135 -10.92 -1.20 23.40
C ASP A 135 -10.68 -1.55 21.92
N GLY A 136 -9.92 -2.61 21.70
CA GLY A 136 -9.50 -3.13 20.39
C GLY A 136 -10.65 -3.71 19.54
N SER A 137 -11.77 -3.00 19.42
CA SER A 137 -12.84 -3.34 18.49
C SER A 137 -12.56 -2.67 17.14
N GLY A 138 -11.76 -3.35 16.31
CA GLY A 138 -11.55 -2.95 14.93
C GLY A 138 -12.85 -2.98 14.12
N HIS A 139 -13.61 -1.88 14.11
CA HIS A 139 -14.75 -1.63 13.21
C HIS A 139 -14.88 -0.13 12.88
N GLY A 140 -13.82 0.50 12.34
CA GLY A 140 -13.82 1.93 12.04
C GLY A 140 -14.89 2.39 11.03
N LEU A 141 -15.15 1.59 9.99
CA LEU A 141 -16.13 1.93 8.93
C LEU A 141 -17.58 1.87 9.42
N ALA A 142 -17.97 0.84 10.16
CA ALA A 142 -19.33 0.65 10.66
C ALA A 142 -19.77 1.76 11.64
N LEU A 143 -18.79 2.42 12.26
CA LEU A 143 -19.03 3.55 13.15
C LEU A 143 -19.38 4.83 12.38
N LEU A 144 -18.82 5.02 11.18
CA LEU A 144 -19.04 6.21 10.37
C LEU A 144 -20.16 6.04 9.35
N VAL A 145 -20.29 4.85 8.80
CA VAL A 145 -21.01 4.58 7.55
C VAL A 145 -22.11 3.56 7.79
N ASP A 146 -23.34 3.88 7.34
CA ASP A 146 -24.48 2.96 7.44
C ASP A 146 -24.29 1.71 6.59
N GLN A 147 -24.97 0.62 6.98
CA GLN A 147 -24.92 -0.66 6.27
C GLN A 147 -25.24 -0.52 4.77
N GLY A 148 -26.19 0.35 4.40
CA GLY A 148 -26.52 0.59 2.99
C GLY A 148 -25.39 1.21 2.16
N ILE A 149 -24.55 2.06 2.76
CA ILE A 149 -23.39 2.65 2.10
C ILE A 149 -22.24 1.62 2.07
N CYS A 150 -22.05 0.85 3.14
CA CYS A 150 -21.08 -0.26 3.17
C CYS A 150 -21.38 -1.30 2.09
N ASP A 151 -22.63 -1.74 1.95
CA ASP A 151 -23.06 -2.68 0.91
C ASP A 151 -22.85 -2.11 -0.49
N TRP A 152 -23.08 -0.80 -0.66
CA TRP A 152 -22.83 -0.11 -1.91
C TRP A 152 -21.34 -0.06 -2.28
N LEU A 153 -20.45 0.25 -1.33
CA LEU A 153 -19.00 0.26 -1.55
C LEU A 153 -18.44 -1.14 -1.83
N GLN A 154 -18.97 -2.16 -1.16
CA GLN A 154 -18.61 -3.57 -1.40
C GLN A 154 -18.99 -4.05 -2.81
N GLY A 155 -19.93 -3.36 -3.47
CA GLY A 155 -20.24 -3.58 -4.89
C GLY A 155 -19.09 -3.25 -5.85
N PHE A 156 -18.02 -2.62 -5.37
CA PHE A 156 -16.80 -2.30 -6.12
C PHE A 156 -15.59 -2.99 -5.49
N PRO A 157 -15.24 -4.22 -5.90
CA PRO A 157 -14.25 -5.05 -5.21
C PRO A 157 -12.86 -4.41 -5.08
N GLU A 158 -12.37 -3.74 -6.13
CA GLU A 158 -11.07 -3.08 -6.12
C GLU A 158 -11.06 -1.84 -5.22
N LEU A 159 -12.11 -1.03 -5.30
CA LEU A 159 -12.29 0.12 -4.42
C LEU A 159 -12.42 -0.31 -2.95
N TRP A 160 -13.18 -1.37 -2.68
CA TRP A 160 -13.34 -1.92 -1.33
C TRP A 160 -12.00 -2.44 -0.78
N ARG A 161 -11.22 -3.13 -1.62
CA ARG A 161 -9.87 -3.57 -1.29
C ARG A 161 -8.98 -2.38 -0.93
N GLN A 162 -8.98 -1.33 -1.75
CA GLN A 162 -8.19 -0.13 -1.48
C GLN A 162 -8.65 0.61 -0.23
N LEU A 163 -9.95 0.78 -0.02
CA LEU A 163 -10.51 1.42 1.17
C LEU A 163 -10.10 0.68 2.45
N THR A 164 -10.21 -0.65 2.46
CA THR A 164 -9.87 -1.49 3.62
C THR A 164 -8.38 -1.41 3.97
N ILE A 165 -7.52 -1.34 2.94
CA ILE A 165 -6.07 -1.21 3.13
C ILE A 165 -5.71 0.22 3.54
N ALA A 166 -6.31 1.24 2.92
CA ALA A 166 -6.10 2.66 3.21
C ALA A 166 -6.57 3.05 4.62
N SER A 167 -7.61 2.39 5.14
CA SER A 167 -8.12 2.58 6.50
C SER A 167 -7.32 1.84 7.56
N THR A 168 -6.26 1.10 7.21
CA THR A 168 -5.44 0.33 8.14
C THR A 168 -4.01 0.89 8.19
N SER A 169 -3.66 1.62 9.25
CA SER A 169 -2.29 2.12 9.47
C SER A 169 -1.42 0.95 9.96
N PRO A 170 -0.65 0.29 9.07
CA PRO A 170 0.45 0.96 8.37
C PRO A 170 0.49 0.73 6.84
N ARG A 171 -0.59 0.25 6.21
CA ARG A 171 -0.60 -0.11 4.77
C ARG A 171 -1.11 1.01 3.85
N ARG A 172 -1.28 2.23 4.36
CA ARG A 172 -1.96 3.34 3.65
C ARG A 172 -1.32 3.66 2.29
N GLN A 173 0.01 3.74 2.24
CA GLN A 173 0.78 4.01 1.02
C GLN A 173 0.68 2.92 -0.05
N ALA A 174 0.15 1.74 0.27
CA ALA A 174 0.00 0.64 -0.70
C ALA A 174 -1.26 0.77 -1.58
N THR A 175 -1.96 1.91 -1.52
CA THR A 175 -3.23 2.14 -2.21
C THR A 175 -3.25 3.51 -2.85
N GLU A 176 -3.95 3.64 -3.98
CA GLU A 176 -4.12 4.92 -4.67
C GLU A 176 -4.85 5.93 -3.75
N LEU A 177 -5.80 5.44 -2.93
CA LEU A 177 -6.48 6.25 -1.93
C LEU A 177 -5.54 6.78 -0.84
N GLY A 178 -4.66 5.93 -0.31
CA GLY A 178 -3.74 6.34 0.75
C GLY A 178 -2.60 7.23 0.25
N GLU A 179 -2.11 7.04 -0.97
CA GLU A 179 -1.19 7.98 -1.61
C GLU A 179 -1.79 9.38 -1.74
N LEU A 180 -3.07 9.47 -2.16
CA LEU A 180 -3.76 10.74 -2.27
C LEU A 180 -3.95 11.43 -0.92
N ILE A 181 -4.25 10.65 0.13
CA ILE A 181 -4.39 11.17 1.49
C ILE A 181 -3.05 11.69 2.02
N ASP A 182 -1.96 10.95 1.81
CA ASP A 182 -0.63 11.36 2.24
C ASP A 182 -0.16 12.62 1.49
N LEU A 183 -0.39 12.69 0.17
CA LEU A 183 -0.09 13.88 -0.62
C LEU A 183 -0.92 15.10 -0.17
N ALA A 184 -2.21 14.91 0.09
CA ALA A 184 -3.07 15.97 0.61
C ALA A 184 -2.60 16.45 1.98
N ARG A 185 -2.16 15.54 2.84
CA ARG A 185 -1.61 15.84 4.17
C ARG A 185 -0.30 16.62 4.08
N CYS A 186 0.65 16.18 3.26
CA CYS A 186 1.90 16.94 3.04
C CYS A 186 1.63 18.35 2.51
N ALA A 187 0.67 18.50 1.60
CA ALA A 187 0.27 19.80 1.08
C ALA A 187 -0.42 20.68 2.14
N LEU A 188 -1.17 20.08 3.07
CA LEU A 188 -1.84 20.78 4.16
C LEU A 188 -0.87 21.21 5.27
N ASP A 189 0.09 20.34 5.60
CA ASP A 189 1.05 20.53 6.70
C ASP A 189 2.27 21.38 6.31
N GLY A 190 2.39 21.76 5.03
CA GLY A 190 3.53 22.54 4.52
C GLY A 190 4.87 21.78 4.53
N ALA A 191 4.86 20.47 4.77
CA ALA A 191 6.05 19.64 4.74
C ALA A 191 6.43 19.32 3.28
N PRO A 192 7.70 19.50 2.85
CA PRO A 192 8.09 19.17 1.50
C PRO A 192 7.93 17.66 1.28
N PRO A 193 7.33 17.22 0.15
CA PRO A 193 7.31 15.81 -0.18
C PRO A 193 8.75 15.33 -0.31
N ALA A 194 9.13 14.31 0.45
CA ALA A 194 10.42 13.66 0.29
C ALA A 194 10.52 13.11 -1.13
N GLY A 195 11.21 13.87 -1.99
CA GLY A 195 11.74 13.43 -3.28
C GLY A 195 10.72 12.97 -4.31
N GLN A 196 9.95 13.90 -4.90
CA GLN A 196 9.52 13.77 -6.30
C GLN A 196 9.72 15.11 -6.99
N GLY A 197 10.75 15.17 -7.83
CA GLY A 197 10.99 16.29 -8.73
C GLY A 197 9.82 16.42 -9.71
N LEU A 198 8.97 17.39 -9.46
CA LEU A 198 8.11 17.98 -10.48
C LEU A 198 8.98 18.94 -11.29
N THR A 199 9.58 18.45 -12.38
CA THR A 199 10.10 19.34 -13.41
C THR A 199 8.90 19.93 -14.15
N ALA A 200 8.56 21.16 -13.79
CA ALA A 200 7.79 22.04 -14.64
C ALA A 200 8.57 22.25 -15.94
N VAL A 201 7.93 21.92 -17.06
CA VAL A 201 8.41 22.31 -18.39
C VAL A 201 8.27 23.82 -18.50
N SER A 202 9.38 24.50 -18.73
CA SER A 202 9.40 25.81 -19.37
C SER A 202 10.64 25.87 -20.25
N ALA A 203 10.38 26.10 -21.53
CA ALA A 203 11.37 26.27 -22.57
C ALA A 203 12.06 27.62 -22.42
N GLU A 204 13.36 27.66 -22.66
CA GLU A 204 14.05 28.73 -23.40
C GLU A 204 15.45 28.23 -23.82
N SER A 205 15.94 28.79 -24.93
CA SER A 205 16.91 28.23 -25.87
C SER A 205 18.37 28.68 -25.67
N GLU A 206 19.26 28.12 -26.51
CA GLU A 206 20.59 28.63 -26.95
C GLU A 206 21.77 28.46 -25.97
N ASP A 207 23.02 28.15 -26.34
CA ASP A 207 23.74 27.76 -27.56
C ASP A 207 25.18 27.35 -27.13
N ALA A 208 25.88 26.60 -27.99
CA ALA A 208 27.34 26.55 -28.22
C ALA A 208 28.34 25.71 -27.36
N ARG A 209 28.93 24.72 -28.07
CA ARG A 209 30.36 24.27 -28.17
C ARG A 209 30.94 23.43 -27.01
N ASP A 210 31.27 22.14 -27.19
CA ASP A 210 32.36 21.49 -27.96
C ASP A 210 33.76 21.64 -27.33
N THR A 211 34.28 20.55 -26.73
CA THR A 211 35.60 19.90 -26.97
C THR A 211 35.91 18.82 -25.93
N ASP A 212 35.97 17.57 -26.41
CA ASP A 212 37.03 16.56 -26.34
C ASP A 212 37.83 16.16 -25.06
N ASP A 213 37.92 14.82 -24.94
CA ASP A 213 38.90 13.88 -24.38
C ASP A 213 39.55 13.96 -22.98
N GLY A 214 39.60 12.79 -22.33
CA GLY A 214 40.46 12.51 -21.17
C GLY A 214 40.12 11.24 -20.36
N VAL A 215 40.54 10.07 -20.85
CA VAL A 215 40.55 8.79 -20.12
C VAL A 215 41.56 8.81 -18.97
N HIS A 216 41.18 8.40 -17.74
CA HIS A 216 42.03 7.59 -16.82
C HIS A 216 41.25 6.96 -15.64
N GLN A 217 41.41 5.62 -15.56
CA GLN A 217 41.19 4.57 -14.54
C GLN A 217 40.61 4.83 -13.12
N ALA A 218 39.80 3.83 -12.72
CA ALA A 218 39.21 3.47 -11.41
C ALA A 218 40.26 3.12 -10.32
N PRO A 219 39.91 2.83 -9.03
CA PRO A 219 38.57 2.56 -8.47
C PRO A 219 38.27 3.21 -7.11
N ALA A 220 37.08 3.79 -6.93
CA ALA A 220 36.60 4.16 -5.61
C ALA A 220 35.08 4.06 -5.52
N ALA A 221 34.61 3.13 -4.69
CA ALA A 221 33.33 3.13 -3.99
C ALA A 221 32.16 3.78 -4.75
N ALA A 222 31.54 3.03 -5.67
CA ALA A 222 30.27 3.43 -6.24
C ALA A 222 29.23 3.48 -5.11
N LYS A 223 28.82 4.71 -4.80
CA LYS A 223 27.57 5.02 -4.09
C LYS A 223 26.41 4.47 -4.93
N ASP A 224 26.11 3.20 -4.78
CA ASP A 224 24.89 2.60 -5.32
C ASP A 224 23.71 3.18 -4.55
N SER A 225 23.09 4.21 -5.14
CA SER A 225 21.79 4.72 -4.74
C SER A 225 20.83 3.54 -4.56
N THR A 226 20.12 3.52 -3.43
CA THR A 226 19.13 2.49 -3.07
C THR A 226 17.99 2.37 -4.09
N ALA A 227 17.84 3.32 -5.01
CA ALA A 227 16.76 3.38 -6.00
C ALA A 227 17.03 2.57 -7.29
N ASP A 228 18.29 2.31 -7.69
CA ASP A 228 18.60 1.73 -9.01
C ASP A 228 19.10 0.27 -9.00
N ASN A 229 19.34 -0.34 -7.83
CA ASN A 229 19.82 -1.73 -7.76
C ASN A 229 18.65 -2.71 -7.55
N PRO A 230 18.27 -3.52 -8.56
CA PRO A 230 17.14 -4.45 -8.46
C PRO A 230 17.33 -5.53 -7.38
N GLY A 231 18.57 -5.87 -7.03
CA GLY A 231 18.87 -6.80 -5.93
C GLY A 231 18.48 -6.21 -4.56
N ARG A 232 18.74 -4.92 -4.33
CA ARG A 232 18.33 -4.22 -3.10
C ARG A 232 16.82 -3.99 -3.08
N ALA A 233 16.23 -3.64 -4.22
CA ALA A 233 14.78 -3.51 -4.34
C ALA A 233 14.05 -4.83 -4.02
N PHE A 234 14.59 -5.97 -4.46
CA PHE A 234 14.08 -7.30 -4.09
C PHE A 234 14.14 -7.57 -2.58
N LEU A 235 15.24 -7.20 -1.91
CA LEU A 235 15.36 -7.35 -0.46
C LEU A 235 14.35 -6.50 0.30
N LEU A 236 14.20 -5.24 -0.09
CA LEU A 236 13.21 -4.34 0.49
C LEU A 236 11.79 -4.89 0.29
N TRP A 237 11.48 -5.37 -0.90
CA TRP A 237 10.20 -6.05 -1.16
C TRP A 237 9.98 -7.25 -0.25
N LEU A 238 11.00 -8.10 -0.07
CA LEU A 238 10.91 -9.28 0.78
C LEU A 238 10.68 -8.92 2.26
N ARG A 239 11.42 -7.93 2.78
CA ARG A 239 11.23 -7.38 4.13
C ARG A 239 9.82 -6.84 4.32
N THR A 240 9.31 -6.09 3.35
CA THR A 240 7.96 -5.53 3.38
C THR A 240 6.89 -6.62 3.43
N LEU A 241 7.01 -7.68 2.61
CA LEU A 241 6.05 -8.78 2.63
C LEU A 241 6.03 -9.53 3.97
N ILE A 242 7.19 -9.72 4.60
CA ILE A 242 7.32 -10.34 5.91
C ILE A 242 6.70 -9.44 7.00
N ALA A 243 7.08 -8.15 7.04
CA ALA A 243 6.59 -7.20 8.02
C ALA A 243 5.07 -7.01 7.96
N GLN A 244 4.51 -7.04 6.74
CA GLN A 244 3.06 -6.95 6.52
C GLN A 244 2.33 -8.29 6.71
N ARG A 245 3.02 -9.38 7.05
CA ARG A 245 2.46 -10.75 7.17
C ARG A 245 1.81 -11.28 5.87
N GLN A 246 2.20 -10.74 4.71
CA GLN A 246 1.77 -11.24 3.39
C GLN A 246 2.61 -12.43 2.92
N LEU A 247 3.81 -12.59 3.49
CA LEU A 247 4.63 -13.77 3.35
C LEU A 247 4.79 -14.38 4.73
N SER A 248 4.11 -15.51 4.95
CA SER A 248 4.27 -16.27 6.19
C SER A 248 5.72 -16.73 6.35
N VAL A 249 6.15 -16.94 7.58
CA VAL A 249 7.49 -17.44 7.94
C VAL A 249 7.27 -18.69 8.80
N ASN A 250 8.11 -19.72 8.66
CA ASN A 250 8.03 -20.95 9.47
C ASN A 250 6.71 -21.72 9.36
N GLN A 251 6.04 -21.64 8.21
CA GLN A 251 4.83 -22.39 7.92
C GLN A 251 5.07 -23.41 6.79
N GLU A 252 4.21 -24.44 6.69
CA GLU A 252 4.34 -25.55 5.73
C GLU A 252 4.53 -25.08 4.28
N ASN A 253 3.80 -24.04 3.88
CA ASN A 253 3.82 -23.50 2.52
C ASN A 253 4.66 -22.22 2.36
N SER A 254 5.30 -21.76 3.44
CA SER A 254 6.13 -20.58 3.41
C SER A 254 7.37 -20.78 2.53
N LYS A 255 7.82 -19.67 1.93
CA LYS A 255 9.06 -19.59 1.14
C LYS A 255 10.22 -18.99 1.95
N VAL A 256 10.00 -18.72 3.24
CA VAL A 256 10.97 -18.17 4.18
C VAL A 256 10.93 -19.00 5.46
N GLN A 257 12.10 -19.51 5.85
CA GLN A 257 12.26 -20.31 7.05
C GLN A 257 13.34 -19.67 7.92
N VAL A 258 13.22 -19.76 9.24
CA VAL A 258 14.29 -19.42 10.17
C VAL A 258 14.87 -20.73 10.69
N VAL A 259 16.18 -20.88 10.64
CA VAL A 259 16.89 -22.09 11.06
C VAL A 259 18.28 -21.70 11.55
N ASP A 260 18.64 -22.18 12.75
CA ASP A 260 19.85 -21.81 13.48
C ASP A 260 20.02 -20.28 13.62
N GLY A 261 18.91 -19.56 13.88
CA GLY A 261 18.89 -18.10 13.96
C GLY A 261 19.15 -17.37 12.65
N GLN A 262 19.16 -18.08 11.51
CA GLN A 262 19.41 -17.53 10.17
C GLN A 262 18.15 -17.59 9.30
N ALA A 263 18.03 -16.68 8.34
CA ALA A 263 16.89 -16.63 7.43
C ALA A 263 17.19 -17.39 6.13
N PHE A 264 16.44 -18.44 5.84
CA PHE A 264 16.51 -19.19 4.59
C PHE A 264 15.40 -18.77 3.64
N ILE A 265 15.75 -18.32 2.43
CA ILE A 265 14.82 -17.83 1.40
C ILE A 265 14.85 -18.71 0.14
N TYR A 266 13.69 -19.07 -0.41
CA TYR A 266 13.61 -20.07 -1.48
C TYR A 266 13.92 -19.49 -2.87
N SER A 267 14.82 -20.15 -3.61
CA SER A 267 15.15 -19.86 -5.01
C SER A 267 14.74 -21.03 -5.92
N PRO A 268 14.14 -20.78 -7.10
CA PRO A 268 13.91 -19.48 -7.74
C PRO A 268 12.58 -18.81 -7.39
N ALA A 269 11.76 -19.44 -6.56
CA ALA A 269 10.35 -19.08 -6.37
C ALA A 269 10.12 -17.62 -5.94
N LEU A 270 10.94 -17.09 -5.01
CA LEU A 270 10.79 -15.70 -4.56
C LEU A 270 11.19 -14.69 -5.64
N PHE A 271 12.26 -14.96 -6.39
CA PHE A 271 12.69 -14.09 -7.49
C PHE A 271 11.65 -14.06 -8.62
N GLN A 272 11.09 -15.22 -8.97
CA GLN A 272 10.02 -15.30 -9.96
C GLN A 272 8.77 -14.54 -9.53
N ARG A 273 8.40 -14.65 -8.24
CA ARG A 273 7.28 -13.91 -7.67
C ARG A 273 7.52 -12.40 -7.75
N TYR A 274 8.69 -11.93 -7.36
CA TYR A 274 9.04 -10.51 -7.44
C TYR A 274 8.97 -9.98 -8.87
N CYS A 275 9.59 -10.66 -9.85
CA CYS A 275 9.54 -10.24 -11.25
C CYS A 275 8.09 -10.15 -11.77
N ARG A 276 7.23 -11.12 -11.43
CA ARG A 276 5.82 -11.08 -11.79
C ARG A 276 5.08 -9.90 -11.16
N GLU A 277 5.32 -9.63 -9.87
CA GLU A 277 4.71 -8.49 -9.19
C GLU A 277 5.21 -7.16 -9.75
N LEU A 278 6.48 -7.08 -10.14
CA LEU A 278 7.08 -5.92 -10.81
C LEU A 278 6.48 -5.69 -12.21
N ASP A 279 6.18 -6.76 -12.95
CA ASP A 279 5.50 -6.66 -14.25
C ASP A 279 4.07 -6.11 -14.16
N ILE A 280 3.37 -6.46 -13.07
CA ILE A 280 1.97 -6.06 -12.86
C ILE A 280 1.89 -4.67 -12.24
N ASN A 281 2.62 -4.44 -11.14
CA ASN A 281 2.46 -3.27 -10.28
C ASN A 281 3.68 -2.33 -10.30
N GLY A 282 4.79 -2.73 -10.91
CA GLY A 282 6.04 -1.99 -10.90
C GLY A 282 6.12 -0.90 -11.97
N PRO A 283 7.10 0.01 -11.82
CA PRO A 283 7.37 1.07 -12.80
C PRO A 283 7.73 0.46 -14.16
N PRO A 284 7.36 1.10 -15.29
CA PRO A 284 7.62 0.57 -16.64
C PRO A 284 9.08 0.19 -16.88
N ALA A 285 10.03 0.96 -16.35
CA ALA A 285 11.47 0.72 -16.48
C ALA A 285 11.95 -0.59 -15.83
N GLY A 286 11.20 -1.12 -14.85
CA GLY A 286 11.51 -2.39 -14.17
C GLY A 286 10.87 -3.62 -14.82
N ARG A 287 9.89 -3.45 -15.72
CA ARG A 287 9.15 -4.56 -16.31
C ARG A 287 10.02 -5.38 -17.27
N GLY A 288 9.72 -6.67 -17.41
CA GLY A 288 10.48 -7.62 -18.21
C GLY A 288 11.80 -8.05 -17.58
N LEU A 289 12.05 -7.74 -16.31
CA LEU A 289 13.24 -8.19 -15.60
C LEU A 289 13.19 -9.71 -15.39
N GLU A 290 14.11 -10.45 -16.03
CA GLU A 290 14.21 -11.90 -15.85
C GLU A 290 14.75 -12.26 -14.45
N TRP A 291 14.14 -13.24 -13.79
CA TRP A 291 14.52 -13.67 -12.44
C TRP A 291 15.99 -14.11 -12.31
N ARG A 292 16.61 -14.65 -13.38
CA ARG A 292 18.04 -15.01 -13.38
C ARG A 292 18.96 -13.80 -13.38
N LYS A 293 18.54 -12.69 -14.00
CA LYS A 293 19.29 -11.42 -13.96
C LYS A 293 19.16 -10.81 -12.57
N LEU A 294 17.96 -10.82 -12.01
CA LEU A 294 17.71 -10.37 -10.64
C LEU A 294 18.53 -11.17 -9.62
N GLN A 295 18.53 -12.50 -9.71
CA GLN A 295 19.27 -13.36 -8.80
C GLN A 295 20.78 -13.07 -8.83
N ARG A 296 21.36 -12.85 -10.01
CA ARG A 296 22.77 -12.42 -10.13
C ARG A 296 23.03 -11.05 -9.48
N ARG A 297 22.08 -10.11 -9.58
CA ARG A 297 22.17 -8.79 -8.94
C ARG A 297 22.06 -8.89 -7.43
N PHE A 298 21.21 -9.78 -6.92
CA PHE A 298 21.14 -10.11 -5.50
C PHE A 298 22.44 -10.75 -5.01
N GLU A 299 23.00 -11.73 -5.73
CA GLU A 299 24.27 -12.34 -5.35
C GLU A 299 25.43 -11.34 -5.37
N ALA A 300 25.41 -10.35 -6.26
CA ALA A 300 26.41 -9.29 -6.30
C ALA A 300 26.41 -8.41 -5.03
N LEU A 301 25.33 -8.41 -4.24
CA LEU A 301 25.29 -7.71 -2.95
C LEU A 301 26.13 -8.40 -1.87
N GLN A 302 26.50 -9.67 -2.05
CA GLN A 302 27.31 -10.46 -1.09
C GLN A 302 26.74 -10.50 0.34
N ILE A 303 25.43 -10.30 0.51
CA ILE A 303 24.75 -10.40 1.81
C ILE A 303 24.39 -11.84 2.19
N HIS A 304 24.42 -12.76 1.21
CA HIS A 304 24.11 -14.16 1.43
C HIS A 304 25.34 -14.92 1.93
N ARG A 305 25.10 -15.87 2.84
CA ARG A 305 26.14 -16.76 3.35
C ARG A 305 26.46 -17.82 2.31
N LYS A 306 27.74 -18.02 2.03
CA LYS A 306 28.21 -19.12 1.17
C LYS A 306 28.27 -20.42 1.99
N ALA A 307 27.92 -21.53 1.34
CA ALA A 307 28.08 -22.87 1.89
C ALA A 307 29.58 -23.22 2.03
N PRO A 308 29.95 -24.24 2.83
CA PRO A 308 31.35 -24.61 3.05
C PRO A 308 32.11 -25.05 1.79
N ASP A 309 31.39 -25.41 0.74
CA ASP A 309 31.91 -25.74 -0.60
C ASP A 309 32.06 -24.52 -1.51
N GLY A 310 31.80 -23.31 -1.01
CA GLY A 310 31.88 -22.04 -1.74
C GLY A 310 30.63 -21.71 -2.55
N MET A 311 29.61 -22.58 -2.59
CA MET A 311 28.37 -22.31 -3.31
C MET A 311 27.49 -21.26 -2.60
N SER A 312 26.80 -20.42 -3.38
CA SER A 312 25.85 -19.44 -2.84
C SER A 312 24.50 -20.05 -2.44
N LEU A 313 24.15 -21.22 -2.99
CA LEU A 313 22.88 -21.89 -2.72
C LEU A 313 23.03 -22.98 -1.66
N TRP A 314 22.09 -23.00 -0.73
CA TRP A 314 21.92 -23.99 0.33
C TRP A 314 20.73 -24.90 0.02
N GLY A 315 20.77 -26.13 0.54
CA GLY A 315 19.59 -26.99 0.62
C GLY A 315 18.89 -26.83 1.98
N CYS A 316 17.56 -26.79 2.03
CA CYS A 316 16.79 -27.10 3.24
C CYS A 316 15.89 -28.30 2.95
N SER A 317 15.80 -29.21 3.91
CA SER A 317 14.80 -30.28 3.96
C SER A 317 13.74 -29.92 4.99
N LEU A 318 12.48 -29.81 4.56
CA LEU A 318 11.33 -29.64 5.45
C LEU A 318 10.70 -31.00 5.76
N ALA A 319 10.62 -31.36 7.04
CA ALA A 319 10.08 -32.63 7.52
C ALA A 319 8.89 -32.39 8.49
N TRP A 320 7.77 -31.93 7.96
CA TRP A 320 6.55 -31.73 8.76
C TRP A 320 5.96 -33.09 9.19
N PRO A 321 5.41 -33.20 10.41
CA PRO A 321 4.78 -34.43 10.89
C PRO A 321 3.67 -34.92 9.95
N GLY A 322 3.69 -36.21 9.61
CA GLY A 322 2.67 -36.80 8.71
C GLY A 322 2.84 -36.45 7.22
N ARG A 323 3.94 -35.81 6.82
CA ARG A 323 4.26 -35.48 5.42
C ARG A 323 5.56 -36.12 4.96
N LYS A 324 5.67 -36.36 3.65
CA LYS A 324 6.96 -36.73 3.05
C LYS A 324 7.91 -35.53 3.10
N PRO A 325 9.18 -35.72 3.50
CA PRO A 325 10.16 -34.64 3.50
C PRO A 325 10.30 -34.01 2.11
N ARG A 326 10.35 -32.68 2.05
CA ARG A 326 10.53 -31.93 0.80
C ARG A 326 11.84 -31.16 0.86
N ARG A 327 12.62 -31.24 -0.22
CA ARG A 327 13.89 -30.52 -0.36
C ARG A 327 13.69 -29.27 -1.20
N PHE A 328 14.28 -28.18 -0.74
CA PHE A 328 14.25 -26.88 -1.39
C PHE A 328 15.66 -26.33 -1.47
N SER A 329 15.90 -25.51 -2.48
CA SER A 329 17.13 -24.74 -2.63
C SER A 329 16.88 -23.26 -2.36
N GLY A 330 17.87 -22.58 -1.81
CA GLY A 330 17.70 -21.20 -1.39
C GLY A 330 18.98 -20.53 -0.95
N TYR A 331 18.83 -19.31 -0.45
CA TYR A 331 19.91 -18.54 0.13
C TYR A 331 19.74 -18.48 1.64
N LEU A 332 20.87 -18.50 2.34
CA LEU A 332 20.92 -18.29 3.78
C LEU A 332 21.41 -16.86 4.04
N LEU A 333 20.63 -16.10 4.79
CA LEU A 333 20.88 -14.71 5.14
C LEU A 333 21.01 -14.59 6.66
N ASN A 334 21.69 -13.55 7.13
CA ASN A 334 21.55 -13.16 8.53
C ASN A 334 20.10 -12.73 8.79
N ALA A 335 19.58 -13.05 9.98
CA ALA A 335 18.17 -12.80 10.28
C ALA A 335 17.82 -11.30 10.35
N ASP A 336 18.75 -10.46 10.79
CA ASP A 336 18.65 -8.99 10.84
C ASP A 336 18.47 -8.34 9.46
N GLU A 337 18.92 -9.00 8.40
CA GLU A 337 18.68 -8.55 7.02
C GLU A 337 17.20 -8.57 6.64
N LEU A 338 16.42 -9.47 7.25
CA LEU A 338 14.99 -9.67 6.92
C LEU A 338 14.02 -9.34 8.04
N PHE A 339 14.44 -9.47 9.30
CA PHE A 339 13.56 -9.39 10.45
C PHE A 339 14.02 -8.29 11.41
N PRO A 340 13.12 -7.38 11.85
CA PRO A 340 13.43 -6.45 12.93
C PRO A 340 13.58 -7.17 14.28
N VAL A 341 12.87 -8.29 14.46
CA VAL A 341 13.02 -9.22 15.58
C VAL A 341 13.01 -10.63 14.99
N THR A 342 14.10 -11.37 15.20
CA THR A 342 14.28 -12.72 14.66
C THR A 342 13.21 -13.68 15.22
N PRO A 343 12.39 -14.30 14.37
CA PRO A 343 11.45 -15.34 14.79
C PRO A 343 12.19 -16.56 15.37
N SER A 344 11.50 -17.36 16.20
CA SER A 344 12.05 -18.65 16.66
C SER A 344 12.31 -19.58 15.48
N ASP A 345 13.34 -20.42 15.57
CA ASP A 345 13.67 -21.39 14.53
C ASP A 345 12.50 -22.33 14.22
N ASN A 346 12.40 -22.74 12.95
CA ASN A 346 11.49 -23.79 12.54
C ASN A 346 12.09 -25.16 12.89
N PRO A 347 11.53 -25.91 13.86
CA PRO A 347 12.07 -27.21 14.26
C PRO A 347 11.98 -28.28 13.16
N PHE A 348 11.24 -28.01 12.08
CA PHE A 348 11.05 -28.92 10.96
C PHE A 348 11.90 -28.57 9.72
N CYS A 349 12.68 -27.47 9.72
CA CYS A 349 13.67 -27.21 8.65
C CYS A 349 15.05 -27.67 9.10
N LEU A 350 15.67 -28.48 8.24
CA LEU A 350 17.04 -28.92 8.41
C LEU A 350 17.86 -28.38 7.24
N LEU A 351 18.91 -27.61 7.55
CA LEU A 351 19.87 -27.18 6.54
C LEU A 351 20.73 -28.37 6.07
N GLY A 352 21.02 -28.39 4.78
CA GLY A 352 21.87 -29.39 4.16
C GLY A 352 22.61 -28.81 2.96
N ARG A 353 23.50 -29.63 2.38
CA ARG A 353 24.21 -29.24 1.16
C ARG A 353 23.23 -29.17 -0.01
N TYR A 354 23.37 -28.15 -0.85
CA TYR A 354 22.66 -28.11 -2.11
C TYR A 354 23.16 -29.27 -2.99
N GLN A 355 22.24 -30.15 -3.39
CA GLN A 355 22.50 -31.17 -4.39
C GLN A 355 21.70 -30.79 -5.63
N LYS A 356 22.39 -30.49 -6.72
CA LYS A 356 21.74 -30.24 -8.01
C LYS A 356 20.97 -31.52 -8.36
N PRO A 357 19.65 -31.45 -8.67
CA PRO A 357 18.93 -32.65 -9.06
C PRO A 357 19.62 -33.25 -10.29
N HIS A 358 19.98 -34.54 -10.18
CA HIS A 358 20.52 -35.30 -11.31
C HIS A 358 19.49 -35.22 -12.44
N ALA A 359 19.89 -34.69 -13.59
CA ALA A 359 19.06 -34.69 -14.79
C ALA A 359 19.07 -36.11 -15.36
N ASP A 360 18.32 -37.02 -14.75
CA ASP A 360 17.94 -38.30 -15.36
C ASP A 360 16.71 -38.89 -14.63
N GLN A 361 15.74 -39.32 -15.44
CA GLN A 361 14.47 -39.96 -15.10
C GLN A 361 13.36 -39.07 -14.50
N ILE A 362 12.45 -38.60 -15.36
CA ILE A 362 11.09 -39.16 -15.50
C ILE A 362 10.66 -38.89 -16.96
N ASP A 363 10.94 -39.89 -17.80
CA ASP A 363 10.28 -40.12 -19.08
C ASP A 363 8.93 -40.81 -18.79
N LYS A 364 7.89 -40.44 -19.54
CA LYS A 364 6.64 -41.17 -19.82
C LYS A 364 5.95 -41.97 -18.69
N ARG A 365 4.87 -41.40 -18.15
CA ARG A 365 3.60 -42.05 -17.71
C ARG A 365 2.76 -40.94 -17.07
N ASN A 366 1.67 -40.43 -17.65
CA ASN A 366 0.53 -41.12 -18.21
C ASN A 366 -0.07 -40.32 -19.38
N ALA A 367 -0.03 -40.93 -20.57
CA ALA A 367 -1.20 -40.91 -21.44
C ALA A 367 -2.09 -42.07 -20.97
N LEU A 368 -3.29 -41.73 -20.50
CA LEU A 368 -4.56 -42.46 -20.61
C LEU A 368 -5.60 -41.75 -19.73
#